data_AF-A0A963JRD8-F1
#
_entry.id   AF-A0A963JRD8-F1
#
_cell.length_a   1.000
_cell.length_b   1.000
_cell.length_c   1.000
_cell.angle_alpha   90.00
_cell.angle_beta   90.00
_cell.angle_gamma   90.00
#
_symmetry.space_group_name_H-M   'P 1'
#
loop_
_entity.id
_entity.type
_entity.pdbx_description
1 polymer ?
#
loop_
_entity_poly.entity_id
_entity_poly.type
_entity_poly.pdbx_seq_one_letter_code
_entity_poly.pdbx_strand_id
1 'polypeptide(L)' 'PFLHLSMHLSISEQCSIDQPRGIRQAVELLSRRLDSLHDAHHATMECLGEMLWESQRSGRPPDGDAYIASVQRRATRD' A
#
# COMPACT_ATOMS: atom_id res chain seq x y z
N PRO A 1 -6.21 13.29 -11.68
CA PRO A 1 -4.76 13.40 -11.98
C PRO A 1 -3.91 13.77 -10.76
N PHE A 2 -4.26 14.82 -9.98
CA PHE A 2 -3.43 15.24 -8.83
C PHE A 2 -3.38 14.19 -7.71
N LEU A 3 -4.54 13.71 -7.25
CA LEU A 3 -4.62 12.68 -6.21
C LEU A 3 -3.81 11.43 -6.56
N HIS A 4 -3.90 10.97 -7.81
CA HIS A 4 -3.20 9.78 -8.27
C HIS A 4 -1.67 9.93 -8.17
N LEU A 5 -1.12 11.08 -8.58
CA LEU A 5 0.29 11.37 -8.42
C LEU A 5 0.69 11.47 -6.93
N SER A 6 -0.11 12.17 -6.12
CA SER A 6 0.12 12.27 -4.67
C SER A 6 0.17 10.90 -4.00
N MET A 7 -0.70 9.98 -4.40
CA MET A 7 -0.71 8.61 -3.88
C MET A 7 0.55 7.83 -4.26
N HIS A 8 1.08 8.00 -5.49
CA HIS A 8 2.37 7.41 -5.85
C HIS A 8 3.49 7.94 -4.96
N LEU A 9 3.54 9.25 -4.73
CA LEU A 9 4.54 9.88 -3.88
C LEU A 9 4.43 9.40 -2.44
N SER A 10 3.21 9.32 -1.89
CA SER A 10 2.98 8.79 -0.54
C SER A 10 3.47 7.35 -0.40
N ILE A 11 3.20 6.47 -1.37
CA ILE A 11 3.68 5.08 -1.33
C ILE A 11 5.21 5.03 -1.45
N SER A 12 5.81 5.83 -2.32
CA SER A 12 7.28 5.93 -2.44
C SER A 12 7.91 6.38 -1.12
N GLU A 13 7.33 7.36 -0.45
CA GLU A 13 7.79 7.84 0.84
C GLU A 13 7.65 6.75 1.91
N GLN A 14 6.47 6.13 2.03
CA GLN A 14 6.23 4.98 2.93
C GLN A 14 7.27 3.88 2.74
N CYS A 15 7.61 3.53 1.51
CA CYS A 15 8.64 2.54 1.20
C CYS A 15 10.05 3.03 1.55
N SER A 16 10.37 4.30 1.28
CA SER A 16 11.68 4.91 1.57
C SER A 16 12.00 4.90 3.06
N ILE A 17 11.02 5.23 3.90
CA ILE A 17 11.17 5.26 5.36
C ILE A 17 10.71 3.97 6.05
N ASP A 18 10.24 2.99 5.28
CA ASP A 18 9.67 1.73 5.78
C ASP A 18 8.61 1.96 6.87
N GLN A 19 7.67 2.87 6.61
CA GLN A 19 6.58 3.22 7.51
C GLN A 19 5.24 3.15 6.76
N PRO A 20 4.28 2.33 7.21
CA PRO A 20 4.36 1.42 8.36
C PRO A 20 5.38 0.29 8.16
N ARG A 21 5.98 -0.18 9.25
CA ARG A 21 7.12 -1.12 9.21
C ARG A 21 6.76 -2.40 8.47
N GLY A 22 7.50 -2.70 7.41
CA GLY A 22 7.29 -3.87 6.55
C GLY A 22 6.63 -3.53 5.22
N ILE A 23 6.18 -2.29 5.00
CA ILE A 23 5.57 -1.87 3.73
C ILE A 23 6.56 -1.98 2.57
N ARG A 24 7.83 -1.63 2.78
CA ARG A 24 8.86 -1.73 1.73
C ARG A 24 8.97 -3.16 1.20
N GLN A 25 9.11 -4.13 2.11
CA GLN A 25 9.21 -5.54 1.73
C GLN A 25 7.92 -6.03 1.05
N ALA A 26 6.76 -5.63 1.55
CA ALA A 26 5.48 -6.04 0.96
C ALA A 26 5.32 -5.53 -0.49
N VAL A 27 5.68 -4.27 -0.75
CA VAL A 27 5.64 -3.67 -2.10
C VAL A 27 6.71 -4.29 -3.01
N GLU A 28 7.91 -4.56 -2.51
CA GLU A 28 8.96 -5.25 -3.28
C GLU A 28 8.54 -6.65 -3.73
N LEU A 29 7.91 -7.42 -2.85
CA LEU A 29 7.37 -8.74 -3.18
C LEU A 29 6.25 -8.65 -4.22
N LEU A 30 5.34 -7.68 -4.05
CA LEU A 30 4.26 -7.45 -5.01
C LEU A 30 4.79 -7.02 -6.39
N SER A 31 5.81 -6.15 -6.42
CA SER A 31 6.48 -5.70 -7.65
C SER A 31 7.13 -6.86 -8.38
N ARG A 32 7.83 -7.76 -7.68
CA ARG A 32 8.40 -8.97 -8.27
C ARG A 32 7.35 -9.92 -8.81
N ARG A 33 6.22 -10.05 -8.12
CA ARG A 33 5.09 -10.89 -8.56
C ARG A 33 4.43 -10.34 -9.83
N LEU A 34 4.26 -9.02 -9.91
CA LEU A 34 3.60 -8.36 -11.04
C LEU A 34 4.56 -8.01 -12.19
N ASP A 35 5.86 -8.21 -12.01
CA ASP A 35 6.93 -7.74 -12.92
C ASP A 35 6.81 -6.24 -13.25
N SER A 36 6.32 -5.44 -12.29
CA SER A 36 5.97 -4.03 -12.51
C SER A 36 5.85 -3.27 -11.19
N LEU A 37 6.74 -2.30 -10.97
CA LEU A 37 6.65 -1.39 -9.83
C LEU A 37 5.42 -0.49 -9.92
N HIS A 38 5.06 -0.08 -11.14
CA HIS A 38 3.91 0.79 -11.38
C HIS A 38 2.60 0.09 -10.99
N ASP A 39 2.43 -1.16 -11.41
CA ASP A 39 1.22 -1.93 -11.07
C ASP A 39 1.21 -2.34 -9.59
N ALA A 40 2.38 -2.59 -9.00
CA ALA A 40 2.49 -2.77 -7.55
C ALA A 40 2.08 -1.51 -6.78
N HIS A 41 2.48 -0.32 -7.22
CA HIS A 41 2.01 0.93 -6.64
C HIS A 41 0.48 1.06 -6.78
N HIS A 42 -0.09 0.79 -7.95
CA HIS A 42 -1.54 0.83 -8.14
C HIS A 42 -2.30 -0.13 -7.21
N ALA A 43 -1.85 -1.38 -7.13
CA ALA A 43 -2.43 -2.35 -6.21
C ALA A 43 -2.26 -1.94 -4.74
N THR A 44 -1.15 -1.31 -4.39
CA THR A 44 -0.90 -0.75 -3.05
C THR A 44 -1.81 0.45 -2.76
N MET A 45 -2.12 1.29 -3.74
CA MET A 45 -3.08 2.40 -3.60
C MET A 45 -4.47 1.92 -3.22
N GLU A 46 -4.92 0.79 -3.77
CA GLU A 46 -6.22 0.22 -3.39
C GLU A 46 -6.22 -0.18 -1.90
N CYS A 47 -5.16 -0.82 -1.42
CA CYS A 47 -5.00 -1.14 0.01
C CYS A 47 -4.95 0.11 0.89
N LEU A 48 -4.24 1.15 0.44
CA LEU A 48 -4.13 2.43 1.14
C LEU A 48 -5.49 3.13 1.21
N GLY A 49 -6.24 3.13 0.10
CA GLY A 49 -7.60 3.67 0.04
C GLY A 49 -8.57 2.94 0.96
N GLU A 50 -8.49 1.60 1.01
CA GLU A 50 -9.30 0.77 1.91
C GLU A 50 -9.03 1.10 3.39
N MET A 51 -7.75 1.21 3.79
CA MET A 51 -7.36 1.60 5.15
C MET A 51 -7.91 2.98 5.52
N LEU A 52 -7.78 3.97 4.63
CA LEU A 52 -8.27 5.32 4.86
C LEU A 52 -9.80 5.36 4.95
N TRP A 53 -10.50 4.62 4.09
CA TRP A 53 -11.95 4.51 4.12
C TRP A 53 -12.46 3.85 5.42
N GLU A 54 -11.83 2.76 5.87
CA GLU A 54 -12.20 2.11 7.14
C GLU A 54 -11.91 3.00 8.35
N SER A 55 -10.80 3.74 8.34
CA SER A 55 -10.48 4.73 9.38
C SER A 55 -11.58 5.80 9.47
N GLN A 56 -11.99 6.36 8.32
CA GLN A 56 -13.07 7.35 8.26
C GLN A 56 -14.41 6.77 8.73
N ARG A 57 -14.77 5.58 8.27
CA ARG A 57 -16.04 4.93 8.61
C ARG A 57 -16.14 4.56 10.10
N SER A 58 -15.05 4.07 10.68
CA SER A 58 -15.01 3.62 12.08
C SER A 58 -14.65 4.71 13.08
N GLY A 59 -14.18 5.88 12.62
CA GLY A 59 -13.66 6.95 13.47
C GLY A 59 -12.38 6.58 14.21
N ARG A 60 -11.69 5.51 13.80
CA ARG A 60 -10.44 5.03 14.40
C ARG A 60 -9.24 5.49 13.60
N PRO A 61 -8.04 5.57 14.20
CA PRO A 61 -6.81 5.82 13.45
C PRO A 61 -6.60 4.78 12.33
N PRO A 62 -5.90 5.14 11.25
CA PRO A 62 -5.56 4.20 10.19
C PRO A 62 -4.79 2.99 10.73
N ASP A 63 -5.19 1.81 10.29
CA ASP A 63 -4.59 0.53 10.71
C ASP A 63 -3.48 0.12 9.74
N GLY A 64 -2.24 0.44 10.12
CA GLY A 64 -1.06 0.12 9.33
C GLY A 64 -0.81 -1.38 9.17
N ASP A 65 -1.18 -2.19 10.17
CA ASP A 65 -0.97 -3.64 10.14
C ASP A 65 -1.97 -4.29 9.15
N ALA A 66 -3.23 -3.86 9.18
CA ALA A 66 -4.23 -4.30 8.20
C ALA A 66 -3.86 -3.89 6.76
N TYR A 67 -3.32 -2.68 6.59
CA TYR A 67 -2.81 -2.20 5.31
C TYR A 67 -1.67 -3.08 4.77
N ILE A 68 -0.62 -3.33 5.56
CA ILE A 68 0.49 -4.20 5.17
C ILE A 68 0.00 -5.61 4.86
N ALA A 69 -0.87 -6.17 5.69
CA ALA A 69 -1.44 -7.49 5.46
C ALA A 69 -2.22 -7.55 4.13
N SER A 70 -2.92 -6.47 3.74
CA SER A 70 -3.61 -6.38 2.46
C SER A 70 -2.65 -6.41 1.28
N VAL A 71 -1.55 -5.65 1.35
CA VAL A 71 -0.48 -5.67 0.33
C VAL A 71 0.18 -7.05 0.23
N GLN A 72 0.51 -7.67 1.37
CA GLN A 72 1.13 -9.00 1.43
C GLN A 72 0.23 -10.10 0.86
N ARG A 73 -1.09 -10.03 1.10
CA ARG A 73 -2.04 -10.96 0.48
C ARG A 73 -2.01 -10.86 -1.04
N ARG A 74 -1.91 -9.65 -1.60
CA ARG A 74 -1.79 -9.45 -3.05
C ARG A 74 -0.45 -9.95 -3.59
N ALA A 75 0.60 -9.87 -2.79
CA ALA A 75 1.93 -10.37 -3.15
C ALA A 75 2.05 -11.90 -3.14
N THR A 76 1.14 -12.60 -2.46
CA THR A 76 1.24 -14.06 -2.22
C THR A 76 0.08 -14.90 -2.74
N ARG A 77 -1.06 -14.29 -3.11
CA ARG A 77 -2.20 -15.01 -3.72
C ARG A 77 -1.92 -15.33 -5.17
N ASP A 78 -1.76 -16.61 -5.53
CA ASP A 78 -1.67 -17.13 -6.91
C ASP A 78 -2.68 -16.53 -7.88
#